data_AF-A0AAV7Y5E2-F1
#
_entry.id   AF-A0AAV7Y5E2-F1
#
_cell.length_a   1.000
_cell.length_b   1.000
_cell.length_c   1.000
_cell.angle_alpha   90.00
_cell.angle_beta   90.00
_cell.angle_gamma   90.00
#
_symmetry.space_group_name_H-M   'P 1'
#
loop_
_entity.id
_entity.type
_entity.pdbx_description
1 polymer ?
#
loop_
_entity_poly.entity_id
_entity_poly.type
_entity_poly.pdbx_seq_one_letter_code
_entity_poly.pdbx_strand_id
1 'polypeptide(L)'
;MEESQLDYIQKITQESLESTRKTLSLTNETNQIGIETLNKLYLQGEQLNKINEDLVSIEDNSKKSGWLLKSMDGIIGMTKHLFSKEPTQKNDNKLNEIENKKSKEKKKEKEKEKEKEIEKEKLKKKEIKDESIYQEIERSLFSQEMCDMMDEQDENLNQISDLINGIKEISILQGEEIEKQNKKIDNLTEKVDRSNETTKSNNQKINKILN
;
A
#
# COMPACT_ATOMS: atom_id res chain seq x y z
N MET A 1 17.33 -51.85 17.77
CA MET A 1 17.14 -50.54 18.46
C MET A 1 17.58 -49.40 17.56
N GLU A 2 18.77 -49.47 16.93
CA GLU A 2 19.24 -48.45 15.96
C GLU A 2 18.36 -48.35 14.70
N GLU A 3 17.89 -49.48 14.16
CA GLU A 3 17.02 -49.52 12.96
C GLU A 3 15.68 -48.78 13.16
N SER A 4 15.16 -48.73 14.39
CA SER A 4 13.95 -47.97 14.74
C SER A 4 14.20 -46.46 14.83
N GLN A 5 15.43 -46.04 15.08
CA GLN A 5 15.77 -44.61 15.14
C GLN A 5 15.97 -44.04 13.74
N LEU A 6 16.57 -44.80 12.82
CA LEU A 6 16.77 -44.37 11.45
C LEU A 6 15.42 -44.20 10.71
N ASP A 7 14.50 -45.15 10.87
CA ASP A 7 13.12 -45.05 10.32
C ASP A 7 12.36 -43.85 10.91
N TYR A 8 12.53 -43.59 12.21
CA TYR A 8 11.95 -42.41 12.86
C TYR A 8 12.51 -41.09 12.30
N ILE A 9 13.83 -40.98 12.13
CA ILE A 9 14.45 -39.77 11.57
C ILE A 9 14.00 -39.59 10.12
N GLN A 10 13.92 -40.67 9.33
CA GLN A 10 13.43 -40.61 7.96
C GLN A 10 12.01 -40.08 7.86
N LYS A 11 11.12 -40.57 8.73
CA LYS A 11 9.76 -40.08 8.82
C LYS A 11 9.70 -38.58 9.16
N ILE A 12 10.47 -38.13 10.14
CA ILE A 12 10.50 -36.71 10.55
C ILE A 12 11.04 -35.82 9.42
N THR A 13 12.07 -36.26 8.71
CA THR A 13 12.63 -35.53 7.56
C THR A 13 11.61 -35.42 6.43
N GLN A 14 10.88 -36.50 6.13
CA GLN A 14 9.83 -36.49 5.11
C GLN A 14 8.67 -35.56 5.49
N GLU A 15 8.20 -35.62 6.73
CA GLU A 15 7.16 -34.73 7.26
C GLU A 15 7.60 -33.25 7.21
N SER A 16 8.86 -32.98 7.55
CA SER A 16 9.45 -31.63 7.50
C SER A 16 9.54 -31.12 6.07
N LEU A 17 9.97 -31.96 5.12
CA LEU A 17 10.02 -31.60 3.69
C LEU A 17 8.62 -31.29 3.14
N GLU A 18 7.63 -32.13 3.43
CA GLU A 18 6.24 -31.87 3.00
C GLU A 18 5.71 -30.54 3.58
N SER A 19 6.02 -30.27 4.84
CA SER A 19 5.68 -29.00 5.49
C SER A 19 6.33 -27.79 4.81
N THR A 20 7.62 -27.88 4.44
CA THR A 20 8.30 -26.79 3.73
C THR A 20 7.75 -26.57 2.32
N ARG A 21 7.46 -27.63 1.56
CA ARG A 21 6.80 -27.53 0.25
C ARG A 21 5.44 -26.84 0.34
N LYS A 22 4.62 -27.23 1.33
CA LYS A 22 3.31 -26.60 1.59
C LYS A 22 3.47 -25.12 1.95
N THR A 23 4.41 -24.81 2.84
CA THR A 23 4.68 -23.44 3.28
C THR A 23 5.17 -22.58 2.12
N LEU A 24 6.05 -23.10 1.27
CA LEU A 24 6.52 -22.41 0.08
C LEU A 24 5.37 -22.08 -0.88
N SER A 25 4.47 -23.04 -1.11
CA SER A 25 3.27 -22.82 -1.93
C SER A 25 2.36 -21.72 -1.35
N LEU A 26 2.05 -21.80 -0.06
CA LEU A 26 1.22 -20.79 0.63
C LEU A 26 1.88 -19.40 0.64
N THR A 27 3.19 -19.34 0.81
CA THR A 27 3.94 -18.07 0.82
C THR A 27 3.93 -17.44 -0.58
N ASN A 28 4.10 -18.25 -1.62
CA ASN A 28 3.96 -17.79 -3.01
C ASN A 28 2.55 -17.24 -3.28
N GLU A 29 1.51 -17.97 -2.89
CA GLU A 29 0.11 -17.52 -3.03
C GLU A 29 -0.13 -16.22 -2.27
N THR A 30 0.36 -16.12 -1.03
CA THR A 30 0.25 -14.92 -0.20
C THR A 30 0.92 -13.71 -0.85
N ASN A 31 2.10 -13.91 -1.45
CA ASN A 31 2.81 -12.85 -2.17
C ASN A 31 1.99 -12.35 -3.37
N GLN A 32 1.44 -13.26 -4.18
CA GLN A 32 0.57 -12.90 -5.32
C GLN A 32 -0.67 -12.10 -4.88
N ILE A 33 -1.37 -12.57 -3.85
CA ILE A 33 -2.51 -11.87 -3.26
C ILE A 33 -2.09 -10.48 -2.73
N GLY A 34 -0.90 -10.38 -2.15
CA GLY A 34 -0.31 -9.12 -1.71
C GLY A 34 -0.12 -8.12 -2.86
N ILE A 35 0.40 -8.56 -4.00
CA ILE A 35 0.57 -7.74 -5.21
C ILE A 35 -0.79 -7.28 -5.76
N GLU A 36 -1.76 -8.18 -5.85
CA GLU A 36 -3.11 -7.83 -6.31
C GLU A 36 -3.79 -6.82 -5.38
N THR A 37 -3.64 -7.00 -4.08
CA THR A 37 -4.15 -6.06 -3.07
C THR A 37 -3.51 -4.69 -3.22
N LEU A 38 -2.19 -4.63 -3.45
CA LEU A 38 -1.48 -3.37 -3.68
C LEU A 38 -2.00 -2.66 -4.95
N ASN A 39 -2.26 -3.40 -6.03
CA ASN A 39 -2.87 -2.84 -7.25
C ASN A 39 -4.29 -2.29 -6.98
N LYS A 40 -5.11 -3.01 -6.19
CA LYS A 40 -6.44 -2.53 -5.80
C LYS A 40 -6.36 -1.25 -4.97
N LEU A 41 -5.44 -1.18 -4.00
CA LEU A 41 -5.21 0.03 -3.21
C LEU A 41 -4.81 1.20 -4.11
N TYR A 42 -3.90 0.98 -5.06
CA TYR A 42 -3.52 2.02 -6.03
C TYR A 42 -4.74 2.56 -6.79
N LEU A 43 -5.59 1.68 -7.35
CA LEU A 43 -6.79 2.08 -8.07
C LEU A 43 -7.81 2.82 -7.17
N GLN A 44 -7.98 2.37 -5.92
CA GLN A 44 -8.83 3.05 -4.94
C GLN A 44 -8.30 4.44 -4.60
N GLY A 45 -6.98 4.61 -4.50
CA GLY A 45 -6.34 5.90 -4.30
C GLY A 45 -6.65 6.91 -5.41
N GLU A 46 -6.71 6.45 -6.67
CA GLU A 46 -7.11 7.27 -7.81
C GLU A 46 -8.62 7.58 -7.80
N GLN A 47 -9.46 6.64 -7.38
CA GLN A 47 -10.88 6.90 -7.19
C GLN A 47 -11.13 7.99 -6.14
N LEU A 48 -10.39 7.99 -5.03
CA LEU A 48 -10.48 9.06 -4.03
C LEU A 48 -10.05 10.43 -4.59
N ASN A 49 -9.06 10.48 -5.48
CA ASN A 49 -8.68 11.72 -6.17
C ASN A 49 -9.84 12.25 -7.02
N LYS A 50 -10.48 11.36 -7.79
CA LYS A 50 -11.63 11.72 -8.63
C LYS A 50 -12.80 12.22 -7.80
N ILE A 51 -13.13 11.56 -6.69
CA ILE A 51 -14.18 12.01 -5.77
C ILE A 51 -13.86 13.42 -5.24
N ASN A 52 -12.58 13.69 -4.92
CA ASN A 52 -12.18 15.02 -4.46
C ASN A 52 -12.39 16.10 -5.54
N GLU A 53 -12.06 15.81 -6.81
CA GLU A 53 -12.30 16.72 -7.94
C GLU A 53 -13.80 16.97 -8.18
N ASP A 54 -14.60 15.92 -8.09
CA ASP A 54 -16.06 16.01 -8.22
C ASP A 54 -16.65 16.87 -7.09
N LEU A 55 -16.19 16.71 -5.85
CA LEU A 55 -16.64 17.53 -4.73
C LEU A 55 -16.28 19.01 -4.87
N VAL A 56 -15.09 19.33 -5.38
CA VAL A 56 -14.71 20.71 -5.70
C VAL A 56 -15.67 21.29 -6.75
N SER A 57 -16.00 20.51 -7.77
CA SER A 57 -16.95 20.93 -8.82
C SER A 57 -18.35 21.16 -8.27
N ILE A 58 -18.83 20.28 -7.38
CA ILE A 58 -20.13 20.45 -6.71
C ILE A 58 -20.11 21.71 -5.83
N GLU A 59 -19.05 21.94 -5.07
CA GLU A 59 -18.92 23.12 -4.21
C GLU A 59 -18.99 24.42 -5.03
N ASP A 60 -18.26 24.48 -6.16
CA ASP A 60 -18.27 25.63 -7.07
C ASP A 60 -19.64 25.84 -7.72
N ASN A 61 -20.28 24.78 -8.18
CA ASN A 61 -21.63 24.86 -8.73
C ASN A 61 -22.65 25.29 -7.66
N SER A 62 -22.51 24.81 -6.42
CA SER A 62 -23.37 25.20 -5.31
C SER A 62 -23.18 26.68 -4.94
N LYS A 63 -21.94 27.21 -4.98
CA LYS A 63 -21.68 28.65 -4.82
C LYS A 63 -22.31 29.48 -5.92
N LYS A 64 -22.17 29.06 -7.18
CA LYS A 64 -22.80 29.72 -8.34
C LYS A 64 -24.32 29.72 -8.22
N SER A 65 -24.94 28.58 -7.90
CA SER A 65 -26.38 28.47 -7.64
C SER A 65 -26.81 29.40 -6.51
N GLY A 66 -26.06 29.46 -5.41
CA GLY A 66 -26.35 30.36 -4.29
C GLY A 66 -26.28 31.84 -4.69
N TRP A 67 -25.37 32.22 -5.59
CA TRP A 67 -25.29 33.57 -6.15
C TRP A 67 -26.45 33.86 -7.11
N LEU A 68 -26.79 32.94 -8.01
CA LEU A 68 -27.94 33.06 -8.92
C LEU A 68 -29.24 33.23 -8.12
N LEU A 69 -29.44 32.44 -7.07
CA LEU A 69 -30.63 32.55 -6.22
C LEU A 69 -30.71 33.90 -5.51
N LYS A 70 -29.59 34.43 -5.00
CA LYS A 70 -29.57 35.80 -4.45
C LYS A 70 -29.93 36.85 -5.49
N SER A 71 -29.58 36.64 -6.76
CA SER A 71 -29.97 37.54 -7.84
C SER A 71 -31.44 37.41 -8.23
N MET A 72 -32.04 36.21 -8.10
CA MET A 72 -33.44 35.93 -8.40
C MET A 72 -34.40 36.40 -7.31
N ASP A 73 -33.97 36.44 -6.05
CA ASP A 73 -34.74 36.94 -4.89
C ASP A 73 -34.95 38.49 -4.91
N GLY A 74 -34.54 39.17 -5.99
CA GLY A 74 -34.42 40.62 -6.04
C GLY A 74 -34.98 41.27 -7.30
N ILE A 75 -36.27 41.62 -7.30
CA ILE A 75 -36.87 42.59 -8.24
C ILE A 75 -36.22 44.00 -8.10
N ILE A 76 -35.37 44.24 -7.09
CA ILE A 76 -34.62 45.49 -6.86
C ILE A 76 -33.12 45.37 -7.22
N GLY A 77 -32.63 44.18 -7.60
CA GLY A 77 -31.19 43.87 -7.78
C GLY A 77 -30.58 44.12 -9.17
N MET A 78 -31.40 44.31 -10.21
CA MET A 78 -30.90 44.48 -11.60
C MET A 78 -30.03 45.73 -11.80
N THR A 79 -30.17 46.77 -10.96
CA THR A 79 -29.47 48.06 -11.15
C THR A 79 -28.08 48.12 -10.52
N LYS A 80 -27.72 47.22 -9.59
CA LYS A 80 -26.37 47.15 -9.00
C LYS A 80 -25.49 46.03 -9.57
N HIS A 81 -26.05 45.10 -10.36
CA HIS A 81 -25.34 43.87 -10.74
C HIS A 81 -24.57 43.92 -12.07
N LEU A 82 -24.75 44.91 -12.94
CA LEU A 82 -23.93 44.99 -14.16
C LEU A 82 -22.42 45.21 -13.88
N PHE A 83 -22.00 45.42 -12.62
CA PHE A 83 -20.61 45.72 -12.21
C PHE A 83 -19.95 44.73 -11.24
N SER A 84 -20.62 43.66 -10.78
CA SER A 84 -20.01 42.68 -9.86
C SER A 84 -19.64 41.38 -10.57
N LYS A 85 -18.34 41.04 -10.57
CA LYS A 85 -17.77 39.85 -11.22
C LYS A 85 -18.32 38.55 -10.60
N GLU A 86 -18.59 37.57 -11.47
CA GLU A 86 -18.93 36.20 -11.07
C GLU A 86 -17.83 35.58 -10.17
N PRO A 87 -18.18 34.69 -9.23
CA PRO A 87 -17.18 33.92 -8.50
C PRO A 87 -16.41 33.02 -9.48
N THR A 88 -15.13 33.32 -9.66
CA THR A 88 -14.22 32.55 -10.52
C THR A 88 -13.78 31.25 -9.82
N GLN A 89 -13.65 30.17 -10.59
CA GLN A 89 -13.05 28.91 -10.15
C GLN A 89 -11.69 29.17 -9.49
N LYS A 90 -11.52 28.77 -8.24
CA LYS A 90 -10.21 28.76 -7.61
C LYS A 90 -9.51 27.48 -8.02
N ASN A 91 -8.53 27.61 -8.93
CA ASN A 91 -7.53 26.57 -9.13
C ASN A 91 -6.61 26.54 -7.90
N ASP A 92 -7.01 25.82 -6.86
CA ASP A 92 -6.19 25.56 -5.68
C ASP A 92 -5.11 24.50 -5.99
N ASN A 93 -4.36 24.69 -7.08
CA ASN A 93 -3.20 23.86 -7.45
C ASN A 93 -1.97 24.08 -6.54
N LYS A 94 -2.09 24.92 -5.50
CA LYS A 94 -1.00 25.22 -4.56
C LYS A 94 -0.77 24.16 -3.48
N LEU A 95 -1.68 23.21 -3.27
CA LEU A 95 -1.43 22.10 -2.33
C LEU A 95 -0.58 20.97 -2.95
N ASN A 96 -0.61 20.79 -4.27
CA ASN A 96 0.07 19.68 -4.96
C ASN A 96 1.57 19.94 -5.24
N GLU A 97 2.04 21.19 -5.09
CA GLU A 97 3.47 21.53 -5.27
C GLU A 97 4.31 21.37 -3.99
N ILE A 98 3.68 21.31 -2.80
CA ILE A 98 4.39 21.23 -1.53
C ILE A 98 4.67 19.77 -1.14
N GLU A 99 3.80 18.83 -1.50
CA GLU A 99 4.01 17.40 -1.23
C GLU A 99 5.00 16.73 -2.19
N ASN A 100 5.12 17.23 -3.43
CA ASN A 100 6.07 16.71 -4.43
C ASN A 100 7.54 17.12 -4.22
N LYS A 101 7.81 18.07 -3.30
CA LYS A 101 9.18 18.42 -2.91
C LYS A 101 9.70 17.61 -1.72
N LYS A 102 8.83 17.12 -0.83
CA LYS A 102 9.24 16.31 0.34
C LYS A 102 9.52 14.84 -0.01
N SER A 103 8.99 14.33 -1.12
CA SER A 103 9.19 12.95 -1.58
C SER A 103 10.49 12.74 -2.38
N LYS A 104 11.20 13.81 -2.76
CA LYS A 104 12.49 13.73 -3.49
C LYS A 104 13.75 13.76 -2.62
N GLU A 105 13.65 14.19 -1.36
CA GLU A 105 14.81 14.19 -0.43
C GLU A 105 14.96 12.87 0.34
N LYS A 106 13.86 12.15 0.66
CA LYS A 106 13.93 10.88 1.40
C LYS A 106 14.40 9.66 0.58
N LYS A 107 14.52 9.77 -0.76
CA LYS A 107 15.04 8.70 -1.62
C LYS A 107 16.58 8.67 -1.72
N LYS A 108 17.28 9.75 -1.37
CA LYS A 108 18.76 9.81 -1.46
C LYS A 108 19.50 9.30 -0.22
N GLU A 109 18.80 9.10 0.89
CA GLU A 109 19.42 8.65 2.15
C GLU A 109 19.34 7.12 2.33
N LYS A 110 18.30 6.46 1.79
CA LYS A 110 18.12 5.00 1.89
C LYS A 110 18.96 4.17 0.90
N GLU A 111 19.53 4.78 -0.14
CA GLU A 111 20.46 4.10 -1.06
C GLU A 111 21.88 3.98 -0.48
N LYS A 112 22.28 4.80 0.50
CA LYS A 112 23.63 4.76 1.09
C LYS A 112 23.77 3.81 2.29
N GLU A 113 22.66 3.34 2.85
CA GLU A 113 22.67 2.31 3.91
C GLU A 113 22.64 0.88 3.35
N LYS A 114 21.99 0.64 2.20
CA LYS A 114 21.96 -0.69 1.55
C LYS A 114 23.32 -1.13 1.01
N GLU A 115 24.19 -0.22 0.59
CA GLU A 115 25.55 -0.56 0.12
C GLU A 115 26.52 -0.94 1.26
N LYS A 116 26.27 -0.50 2.50
CA LYS A 116 27.15 -0.79 3.65
C LYS A 116 26.83 -2.11 4.34
N GLU A 117 25.66 -2.69 4.08
CA GLU A 117 25.26 -3.99 4.62
C GLU A 117 25.75 -5.15 3.73
N ILE A 118 25.78 -4.94 2.41
CA ILE A 118 26.33 -5.88 1.41
C ILE A 118 27.86 -6.06 1.56
N GLU A 119 28.57 -5.06 2.07
CA GLU A 119 30.03 -5.15 2.30
C GLU A 119 30.38 -5.85 3.63
N LYS A 120 29.49 -5.81 4.62
CA LYS A 120 29.67 -6.51 5.91
C LYS A 120 29.36 -8.01 5.83
N GLU A 121 28.50 -8.44 4.91
CA GLU A 121 28.28 -9.88 4.65
C GLU A 121 29.42 -10.54 3.85
N LYS A 122 30.14 -9.78 3.02
CA LYS A 122 31.27 -10.32 2.23
C LYS A 122 32.54 -10.58 3.05
N LEU A 123 32.65 -10.05 4.27
CA LEU A 123 33.82 -10.21 5.14
C LEU A 123 33.67 -11.30 6.22
N LYS A 124 32.52 -11.98 6.32
CA LYS A 124 32.32 -13.12 7.24
C LYS A 124 32.57 -14.50 6.61
N LYS A 125 32.82 -14.61 5.30
CA LYS A 125 33.11 -15.88 4.60
C LYS A 125 34.59 -16.24 4.55
N LYS A 126 35.34 -16.01 5.64
CA LYS A 126 36.74 -16.39 5.70
C LYS A 126 37.16 -16.99 7.04
N GLU A 127 36.32 -17.87 7.58
CA GLU A 127 36.73 -18.80 8.63
C GLU A 127 35.71 -19.94 8.77
N ILE A 128 35.59 -20.78 7.73
CA ILE A 128 34.92 -22.08 7.87
C ILE A 128 35.72 -23.07 7.03
N LYS A 129 36.73 -23.69 7.64
CA LYS A 129 37.38 -24.90 7.11
C LYS A 129 37.13 -26.13 7.98
N ASP A 130 36.48 -25.97 9.13
CA ASP A 130 36.18 -27.07 10.05
C ASP A 130 34.71 -27.54 10.01
N GLU A 131 33.74 -26.73 9.57
CA GLU A 131 32.31 -27.10 9.58
C GLU A 131 31.91 -28.04 8.44
N SER A 132 32.64 -28.03 7.30
CA SER A 132 32.34 -28.92 6.17
C SER A 132 32.60 -30.38 6.48
N ILE A 133 33.55 -30.69 7.38
CA ILE A 133 33.89 -32.05 7.76
C ILE A 133 32.79 -32.65 8.65
N TYR A 134 32.20 -31.85 9.55
CA TYR A 134 31.08 -32.31 10.37
C TYR A 134 29.82 -32.57 9.53
N GLN A 135 29.52 -31.70 8.56
CA GLN A 135 28.42 -31.93 7.60
C GLN A 135 28.63 -33.18 6.72
N GLU A 136 29.88 -33.44 6.30
CA GLU A 136 30.22 -34.57 5.44
C GLU A 136 30.21 -35.90 6.22
N ILE A 137 30.64 -35.89 7.49
CA ILE A 137 30.51 -37.03 8.40
C ILE A 137 29.04 -37.31 8.73
N GLU A 138 28.23 -36.28 8.99
CA GLU A 138 26.80 -36.41 9.29
C GLU A 138 26.01 -36.97 8.08
N ARG A 139 26.33 -36.52 6.85
CA ARG A 139 25.81 -37.11 5.60
C ARG A 139 26.19 -38.58 5.41
N SER A 140 27.36 -39.01 5.87
CA SER A 140 27.81 -40.41 5.73
C SER A 140 27.03 -41.41 6.60
N LEU A 141 26.30 -40.93 7.61
CA LEU A 141 25.39 -41.73 8.44
C LEU A 141 23.97 -41.84 7.86
N PHE A 142 23.58 -40.94 6.95
CA PHE A 142 22.26 -40.90 6.35
C PHE A 142 22.25 -41.53 4.95
N SER A 143 21.11 -42.08 4.55
CA SER A 143 20.95 -42.52 3.15
C SER A 143 21.05 -41.31 2.21
N GLN A 144 21.46 -41.56 0.97
CA GLN A 144 21.51 -40.53 -0.06
C GLN A 144 20.14 -39.84 -0.23
N GLU A 145 19.05 -40.61 -0.19
CA GLU A 145 17.67 -40.09 -0.24
C GLU A 145 17.35 -39.13 0.91
N MET A 146 17.85 -39.39 2.12
CA MET A 146 17.70 -38.49 3.26
C MET A 146 18.46 -37.18 3.09
N CYS A 147 19.68 -37.26 2.55
CA CYS A 147 20.47 -36.08 2.25
C CYS A 147 19.79 -35.22 1.17
N ASP A 148 19.28 -35.84 0.11
CA ASP A 148 18.56 -35.14 -0.95
C ASP A 148 17.30 -34.43 -0.41
N MET A 149 16.55 -35.07 0.50
CA MET A 149 15.40 -34.45 1.16
C MET A 149 15.78 -33.25 2.04
N MET A 150 16.89 -33.36 2.79
CA MET A 150 17.39 -32.27 3.63
C MET A 150 17.88 -31.08 2.79
N ASP A 151 18.58 -31.36 1.68
CA ASP A 151 19.03 -30.34 0.74
C ASP A 151 17.84 -29.58 0.13
N GLU A 152 16.78 -30.31 -0.27
CA GLU A 152 15.55 -29.69 -0.77
C GLU A 152 14.84 -28.88 0.32
N GLN A 153 14.81 -29.37 1.55
CA GLN A 153 14.22 -28.65 2.68
C GLN A 153 14.95 -27.31 2.90
N ASP A 154 16.27 -27.30 2.88
CA ASP A 154 17.08 -26.09 3.03
C ASP A 154 16.86 -25.13 1.86
N GLU A 155 16.76 -25.63 0.62
CA GLU A 155 16.42 -24.81 -0.53
C GLU A 155 15.03 -24.18 -0.38
N ASN A 156 14.02 -24.95 0.02
CA ASN A 156 12.67 -24.45 0.27
C ASN A 156 12.67 -23.37 1.37
N LEU A 157 13.42 -23.55 2.46
CA LEU A 157 13.51 -22.56 3.53
C LEU A 157 14.17 -21.26 3.07
N ASN A 158 15.19 -21.33 2.21
CA ASN A 158 15.80 -20.16 1.61
C ASN A 158 14.79 -19.40 0.72
N GLN A 159 14.06 -20.11 -0.15
CA GLN A 159 13.03 -19.49 -1.00
C GLN A 159 11.89 -18.88 -0.17
N ILE A 160 11.45 -19.56 0.90
CA ILE A 160 10.45 -19.02 1.84
C ILE A 160 10.96 -17.73 2.47
N SER A 161 12.22 -17.69 2.91
CA SER A 161 12.83 -16.48 3.49
C SER A 161 12.78 -15.30 2.53
N ASP A 162 13.15 -15.50 1.26
CA ASP A 162 13.11 -14.47 0.23
C ASP A 162 11.68 -13.99 -0.04
N LEU A 163 10.71 -14.90 -0.14
CA LEU A 163 9.31 -14.55 -0.33
C LEU A 163 8.72 -13.81 0.87
N ILE A 164 9.05 -14.20 2.09
CA ILE A 164 8.62 -13.49 3.32
C ILE A 164 9.18 -12.07 3.33
N ASN A 165 10.43 -11.87 2.90
CA ASN A 165 10.99 -10.54 2.75
C ASN A 165 10.22 -9.72 1.70
N GLY A 166 9.84 -10.32 0.58
CA GLY A 166 8.98 -9.69 -0.42
C GLY A 166 7.59 -9.32 0.14
N ILE A 167 6.94 -10.23 0.87
CA ILE A 167 5.66 -9.99 1.55
C ILE A 167 5.78 -8.84 2.55
N LYS A 168 6.89 -8.75 3.30
CA LYS A 168 7.14 -7.65 4.23
C LYS A 168 7.21 -6.31 3.48
N GLU A 169 7.92 -6.24 2.35
CA GLU A 169 7.98 -5.02 1.54
C GLU A 169 6.59 -4.61 1.04
N ILE A 170 5.81 -5.56 0.51
CA ILE A 170 4.42 -5.32 0.09
C ILE A 170 3.56 -4.83 1.27
N SER A 171 3.68 -5.46 2.44
CA SER A 171 2.89 -5.10 3.62
C SER A 171 3.16 -3.67 4.08
N ILE A 172 4.43 -3.24 4.03
CA ILE A 172 4.81 -1.86 4.32
C ILE A 172 4.17 -0.90 3.31
N LEU A 173 4.27 -1.20 2.01
CA LEU A 173 3.67 -0.37 0.96
C LEU A 173 2.15 -0.28 1.07
N GLN A 174 1.47 -1.39 1.38
CA GLN A 174 0.04 -1.41 1.62
C GLN A 174 -0.32 -0.54 2.82
N GLY A 175 0.44 -0.62 3.92
CA GLY A 175 0.24 0.21 5.11
C GLY A 175 0.39 1.70 4.80
N GLU A 176 1.45 2.09 4.09
CA GLU A 176 1.69 3.49 3.69
C GLU A 176 0.56 4.05 2.81
N GLU A 177 0.07 3.27 1.84
CA GLU A 177 -1.03 3.70 0.96
C GLU A 177 -2.36 3.76 1.73
N ILE A 178 -2.64 2.82 2.65
CA ILE A 178 -3.84 2.87 3.52
C ILE A 178 -3.81 4.14 4.39
N GLU A 179 -2.69 4.46 5.04
CA GLU A 179 -2.59 5.67 5.86
C GLU A 179 -2.84 6.96 5.05
N LYS A 180 -2.32 6.99 3.82
CA LYS A 180 -2.53 8.10 2.90
C LYS A 180 -4.01 8.20 2.48
N GLN A 181 -4.65 7.08 2.18
CA GLN A 181 -6.07 7.04 1.84
C GLN A 181 -6.97 7.44 3.00
N ASN A 182 -6.66 7.00 4.23
CA ASN A 182 -7.41 7.41 5.43
C ASN A 182 -7.44 8.93 5.58
N LYS A 183 -6.27 9.59 5.45
CA LYS A 183 -6.20 11.07 5.48
C LYS A 183 -7.01 11.72 4.37
N LYS A 184 -7.05 11.13 3.17
CA LYS A 184 -7.89 11.63 2.07
C LYS A 184 -9.38 11.48 2.41
N ILE A 185 -9.79 10.34 2.97
CA ILE A 185 -11.17 10.06 3.35
C ILE A 185 -11.64 11.06 4.42
N ASP A 186 -10.82 11.37 5.42
CA ASP A 186 -11.17 12.36 6.45
C ASP A 186 -11.43 13.74 5.83
N ASN A 187 -10.51 14.20 4.97
CA ASN A 187 -10.67 15.47 4.25
C ASN A 187 -11.88 15.47 3.32
N LEU A 188 -12.13 14.35 2.63
CA LEU A 188 -13.29 14.17 1.76
C LEU A 188 -14.58 14.25 2.55
N THR A 189 -14.66 13.61 3.71
CA THR A 189 -15.85 13.62 4.58
C THR A 189 -16.23 15.05 4.95
N GLU A 190 -15.26 15.86 5.39
CA GLU A 190 -15.51 17.27 5.74
C GLU A 190 -15.98 18.09 4.52
N LYS A 191 -15.47 17.80 3.33
CA LYS A 191 -15.91 18.46 2.08
C LYS A 191 -17.31 18.03 1.66
N VAL A 192 -17.63 16.73 1.79
CA VAL A 192 -18.96 16.18 1.52
C VAL A 192 -20.00 16.85 2.41
N ASP A 193 -19.75 16.96 3.71
CA ASP A 193 -20.69 17.57 4.67
C ASP A 193 -20.97 19.03 4.33
N ARG A 194 -19.93 19.83 4.09
CA ARG A 194 -20.06 21.24 3.67
C ARG A 194 -20.84 21.39 2.36
N SER A 195 -20.53 20.53 1.40
CA SER A 195 -21.20 20.53 0.09
C SER A 195 -22.69 20.16 0.22
N ASN A 196 -23.00 19.18 1.07
CA ASN A 196 -24.36 18.75 1.38
C ASN A 196 -25.17 19.87 2.05
N GLU A 197 -24.62 20.53 3.07
CA GLU A 197 -25.26 21.67 3.73
C GLU A 197 -25.56 22.83 2.76
N THR A 198 -24.58 23.20 1.94
CA THR A 198 -24.72 24.29 0.95
C THR A 198 -25.81 23.94 -0.07
N THR A 199 -25.81 22.70 -0.57
CA THR A 199 -26.81 22.21 -1.52
C THR A 199 -28.21 22.20 -0.92
N LYS A 200 -28.37 21.73 0.32
CA LYS A 200 -29.64 21.81 1.06
C LYS A 200 -30.13 23.25 1.22
N SER A 201 -29.25 24.18 1.58
CA SER A 201 -29.61 25.60 1.71
C SER A 201 -30.08 26.20 0.38
N ASN A 202 -29.40 25.88 -0.72
CA ASN A 202 -29.80 26.31 -2.06
C ASN A 202 -31.16 25.74 -2.46
N ASN A 203 -31.41 24.45 -2.20
CA ASN A 203 -32.71 23.83 -2.45
C ASN A 203 -33.84 24.50 -1.66
N GLN A 204 -33.60 24.86 -0.39
CA GLN A 204 -34.57 25.61 0.41
C GLN A 204 -34.88 26.99 -0.19
N LYS A 205 -33.87 27.71 -0.68
CA LYS A 205 -34.07 29.01 -1.34
C LYS A 205 -34.83 28.86 -2.66
N ILE A 206 -34.51 27.87 -3.49
CA ILE A 206 -35.25 27.56 -4.71
C ILE A 206 -36.73 27.35 -4.39
N ASN A 207 -37.04 26.51 -3.41
CA ASN A 207 -38.42 26.24 -3.00
C ASN A 207 -39.16 27.47 -2.46
N LYS A 208 -38.44 28.46 -1.89
CA LYS A 208 -39.03 29.74 -1.46
C LYS A 208 -39.27 30.71 -2.62
N ILE A 209 -38.50 30.63 -3.70
CA ILE A 209 -38.67 31.48 -4.89
C ILE A 209 -39.77 30.92 -5.80
N LEU A 210 -39.96 29.59 -5.81
CA LEU A 210 -40.95 28.92 -6.64
C LEU A 210 -42.38 28.93 -6.07
N ASN A 211 -42.54 29.10 -4.75
CA ASN A 211 -43.84 29.17 -4.07
C ASN A 211 -44.13 30.62 -3.64
#